data_AF-A0A975HKE4-F1
#
_entry.id   AF-A0A975HKE4-F1
#
_cell.length_a   1.000
_cell.length_b   1.000
_cell.length_c   1.000
_cell.angle_alpha   90.00
_cell.angle_beta   90.00
_cell.angle_gamma   90.00
#
_symmetry.space_group_name_H-M   'P 1'
#
loop_
_entity.id
_entity.type
_entity.pdbx_description
1 polymer ?
#
loop_
_entity_poly.entity_id
_entity_poly.type
_entity_poly.pdbx_seq_one_letter_code
_entity_poly.pdbx_strand_id
1 'polypeptide(L)'
;MNTNIESVLDSNGVLFVEGVRYLYNPETGEAWTKKTVADYVAKLAAEREVVMKDIEPEAAALPVYELNDIQVSAVESAQTVELGNGGIYWLPTDTAFTITANAKDVPDNRLMVMVEKVVDATRAIDDERFVATVKKGKLSLTGSFDKTGNYTLSAKRLNEGLERIDMPFRVSFPTVEFDVYRA
;
A
#
# COMPACT_ATOMS: atom_id res chain seq x y z
N MET A 1 -0.16 27.64 14.88
CA MET A 1 -0.64 27.58 16.27
C MET A 1 0.40 28.28 17.14
N ASN A 2 0.02 29.18 18.04
CA ASN A 2 0.98 29.78 18.99
C ASN A 2 1.39 28.73 20.02
N THR A 3 2.58 28.17 19.85
CA THR A 3 3.23 27.25 20.81
C THR A 3 3.85 28.08 21.92
N ASN A 4 3.01 28.54 22.87
CA ASN A 4 3.53 29.14 24.09
C ASN A 4 4.18 28.03 24.92
N ILE A 5 5.51 28.01 24.97
CA ILE A 5 6.25 27.16 25.90
C ILE A 5 5.94 27.66 27.32
N GLU A 6 5.30 26.83 28.13
CA GLU A 6 5.06 27.14 29.53
C GLU A 6 6.38 27.12 30.29
N SER A 7 6.76 28.29 30.82
CA SER A 7 7.95 28.43 31.66
C SER A 7 7.65 29.20 32.94
N VAL A 8 8.20 28.74 34.06
CA VAL A 8 8.07 29.38 35.37
C VAL A 8 9.46 29.43 36.02
N LEU A 9 9.94 30.63 36.32
CA LEU A 9 11.13 30.84 37.15
C LEU A 9 10.66 31.08 38.58
N ASP A 10 11.04 30.21 39.51
CA ASP A 10 10.67 30.37 40.91
C ASP A 10 11.55 31.41 41.64
N SER A 11 11.18 31.73 42.89
CA SER A 11 11.92 32.68 43.73
C SER A 11 13.34 32.21 44.12
N ASN A 12 13.66 30.94 43.87
CA ASN A 12 14.97 30.35 44.13
C ASN A 12 15.84 30.29 42.87
N GLY A 13 15.38 30.85 41.74
CA GLY A 13 16.13 30.85 40.48
C GLY A 13 16.08 29.52 39.73
N VAL A 14 15.12 28.64 40.04
CA VAL A 14 14.91 27.37 39.33
C VAL A 14 13.94 27.59 38.18
N LEU A 15 14.34 27.20 36.98
CA LEU A 15 13.50 27.26 35.79
C LEU A 15 12.77 25.92 35.59
N PHE A 16 11.46 25.99 35.39
CA PHE A 16 10.66 24.88 34.87
C PHE A 16 10.25 25.18 33.44
N VAL A 17 10.50 24.24 32.52
CA VAL A 17 10.04 24.31 31.12
C VAL A 17 9.33 22.99 30.81
N GLU A 18 8.05 23.05 30.44
CA GLU A 18 7.23 21.87 30.11
C GLU A 18 7.35 20.71 31.14
N GLY A 19 7.44 21.05 32.43
CA GLY A 19 7.56 20.08 33.52
C GLY A 19 8.99 19.60 33.84
N VAL A 20 10.00 20.01 33.06
CA VAL A 20 11.41 19.71 33.31
C VAL A 20 12.05 20.81 34.15
N ARG A 21 12.80 20.41 35.18
CA ARG A 21 13.46 21.30 36.13
C ARG A 21 14.92 21.56 35.74
N TYR A 22 15.30 22.83 35.64
CA TYR A 22 16.65 23.28 35.34
C TYR A 22 17.19 24.12 36.50
N LEU A 23 18.29 23.66 37.12
CA LEU A 23 18.96 24.36 38.21
C LEU A 23 19.90 25.47 37.72
N TYR A 24 20.46 25.28 36.53
CA TYR A 24 21.36 26.23 35.85
C TYR A 24 21.05 26.20 34.35
N ASN A 25 21.50 27.22 33.64
CA ASN A 25 21.47 27.22 32.19
C ASN A 25 22.34 26.07 31.67
N PRO A 26 21.79 25.08 30.93
CA PRO A 26 22.57 23.94 30.46
C PRO A 26 23.63 24.32 29.43
N GLU A 27 23.52 25.49 28.80
CA GLU A 27 24.45 25.96 27.76
C GLU A 27 25.61 26.75 28.34
N THR A 28 25.36 27.54 29.39
CA THR A 28 26.37 28.44 29.97
C THR A 28 26.86 27.99 31.35
N GLY A 29 26.12 27.11 32.03
CA GLY A 29 26.38 26.70 33.42
C GLY A 29 26.03 27.76 34.47
N GLU A 30 25.46 28.90 34.06
CA GLU A 30 25.16 30.02 34.96
C GLU A 30 23.76 29.94 35.59
N ALA A 31 23.54 30.66 36.68
CA ALA A 31 22.23 30.78 37.31
C ALA A 31 21.23 31.52 36.39
N TRP A 32 19.95 31.13 36.46
CA TRP A 32 18.91 31.74 35.65
C TRP A 32 18.60 33.18 36.07
N THR A 33 18.43 34.04 35.08
CA THR A 33 17.88 35.40 35.24
C THR A 33 16.65 35.52 34.36
N LYS A 34 15.79 36.52 34.60
CA LYS A 34 14.61 36.75 33.75
C LYS A 34 14.97 36.88 32.26
N LYS A 35 16.13 37.46 31.94
CA LYS A 35 16.62 37.61 30.57
C LYS A 35 17.06 36.27 29.98
N THR A 36 17.90 35.51 30.70
CA THR A 36 18.44 34.24 30.18
C THR A 36 17.37 33.15 30.06
N VAL A 37 16.30 33.21 30.86
CA VAL A 37 15.10 32.37 30.69
C VAL A 37 14.38 32.68 29.37
N ALA A 38 14.14 33.95 29.08
CA ALA A 38 13.43 34.36 27.86
C ALA A 38 14.20 33.96 26.60
N ASP A 39 15.52 34.15 26.58
CA ASP A 39 16.39 33.77 25.46
C ASP A 39 16.37 32.25 25.22
N TYR A 40 16.47 31.45 26.29
CA TYR A 40 16.45 29.98 26.21
C TYR A 40 15.08 29.45 25.73
N VAL A 41 13.98 29.99 26.25
CA VAL A 41 12.63 29.62 25.82
C VAL A 41 12.37 29.99 24.36
N ALA A 42 12.82 31.16 23.91
CA ALA A 42 12.71 31.57 22.51
C ALA A 42 13.51 30.65 21.57
N LYS A 43 14.71 30.21 22.00
CA LYS A 43 15.52 29.23 21.27
C LYS A 43 14.83 27.87 21.16
N LEU A 44 14.31 27.32 22.25
CA LEU A 44 13.56 26.06 22.24
C LEU A 44 12.35 26.13 21.31
N ALA A 45 11.65 27.27 21.27
CA ALA A 45 10.55 27.48 20.33
C ALA A 45 11.01 27.46 18.87
N ALA A 46 12.13 28.12 18.57
CA ALA A 46 12.71 28.15 17.23
C ALA A 46 13.21 26.76 16.78
N GLU A 47 13.89 26.02 17.65
CA GLU A 47 14.34 24.64 17.37
C GLU A 47 13.15 23.71 17.09
N ARG A 48 12.07 23.83 17.87
CA ARG A 48 10.83 23.06 17.65
C ARG A 48 10.16 23.40 16.32
N GLU A 49 10.21 24.65 15.88
CA GLU A 49 9.68 25.06 14.58
C GLU A 49 10.49 24.46 13.41
N VAL A 50 11.81 24.30 13.57
CA VAL A 50 12.66 23.63 12.58
C VAL A 50 12.34 22.13 12.53
N VAL A 51 12.25 21.45 13.67
CA VAL A 51 11.90 20.02 13.73
C VAL A 51 10.52 19.76 13.11
N MET A 52 9.55 20.65 13.32
CA MET A 52 8.22 20.51 12.72
C MET A 52 8.18 20.76 11.21
N LYS A 53 9.14 21.51 10.64
CA LYS A 53 9.24 21.73 9.19
C LYS A 53 9.87 20.54 8.45
N ASP A 54 10.65 19.72 9.14
CA ASP A 54 11.38 18.58 8.57
C ASP A 54 10.66 17.22 8.76
N ILE A 55 9.52 17.19 9.46
CA ILE A 55 8.65 16.03 9.49
C ILE A 55 7.77 16.08 8.24
N GLU A 56 8.22 15.45 7.15
CA GLU A 56 7.29 15.02 6.10
C GLU A 56 6.18 14.19 6.77
N PRO A 57 4.90 14.53 6.59
CA PRO A 57 3.83 13.72 7.15
C PRO A 57 3.98 12.30 6.60
N GLU A 58 4.06 11.31 7.50
CA GLU A 58 4.00 9.90 7.14
C GLU A 58 2.82 9.73 6.17
N ALA A 59 3.12 9.37 4.93
CA ALA A 59 2.12 9.29 3.88
C ALA A 59 1.01 8.36 4.38
N ALA A 60 -0.21 8.88 4.46
CA ALA A 60 -1.35 8.12 4.95
C ALA A 60 -1.43 6.79 4.17
N ALA A 61 -1.54 5.68 4.91
CA ALA A 61 -1.59 4.35 4.29
C ALA A 61 -2.72 4.30 3.26
N LEU A 62 -2.40 3.86 2.03
CA LEU A 62 -3.39 3.74 0.96
C LEU A 62 -4.52 2.78 1.36
N PRO A 63 -5.79 3.07 1.02
CA PRO A 63 -6.89 2.15 1.26
C PRO A 63 -6.65 0.82 0.53
N VAL A 64 -7.01 -0.28 1.18
CA VAL A 64 -6.96 -1.63 0.61
C VAL A 64 -8.39 -2.12 0.40
N TYR A 65 -8.74 -2.45 -0.83
CA TYR A 65 -10.06 -3.00 -1.17
C TYR A 65 -9.98 -4.51 -1.38
N GLU A 66 -10.85 -5.25 -0.70
CA GLU A 66 -10.93 -6.70 -0.86
C GLU A 66 -11.74 -7.05 -2.11
N LEU A 67 -11.21 -7.94 -2.96
CA LEU A 67 -11.96 -8.58 -4.04
C LEU A 67 -12.37 -9.98 -3.57
N ASN A 68 -13.68 -10.23 -3.60
CA ASN A 68 -14.28 -11.48 -3.14
C ASN A 68 -15.00 -12.19 -4.29
N ASP A 69 -15.42 -13.44 -4.05
CA ASP A 69 -16.19 -14.24 -5.00
C ASP A 69 -15.52 -14.32 -6.39
N ILE A 70 -14.20 -14.54 -6.41
CA ILE A 70 -13.46 -14.73 -7.66
C ILE A 70 -13.97 -15.98 -8.36
N GLN A 71 -14.36 -15.82 -9.62
CA GLN A 71 -14.80 -16.91 -10.49
C GLN A 71 -14.03 -16.85 -11.80
N VAL A 72 -13.65 -18.01 -12.31
CA VAL A 72 -13.08 -18.18 -13.64
C VAL A 72 -14.05 -19.02 -14.46
N SER A 73 -14.34 -18.59 -15.69
CA SER A 73 -15.25 -19.27 -16.62
C SER A 73 -14.67 -19.26 -18.03
N ALA A 74 -14.92 -20.30 -18.83
CA ALA A 74 -14.60 -20.29 -20.26
C ALA A 74 -15.66 -19.48 -21.01
N VAL A 75 -15.24 -18.72 -22.02
CA VAL A 75 -16.15 -17.79 -22.71
C VAL A 75 -17.12 -18.57 -23.61
N GLU A 76 -16.66 -19.49 -24.46
CA GLU A 76 -17.57 -20.22 -25.39
C GLU A 76 -17.07 -21.60 -25.91
N SER A 77 -15.95 -22.15 -25.45
CA SER A 77 -15.51 -23.47 -25.94
C SER A 77 -16.18 -24.62 -25.17
N ALA A 78 -16.42 -25.75 -25.84
CA ALA A 78 -16.86 -27.02 -25.23
C ALA A 78 -15.81 -27.64 -24.27
N GLN A 79 -14.85 -26.84 -23.81
CA GLN A 79 -13.80 -27.21 -22.88
C GLN A 79 -14.11 -26.60 -21.52
N THR A 80 -14.19 -27.45 -20.51
CA THR A 80 -14.41 -27.06 -19.12
C THR A 80 -13.14 -26.41 -18.57
N VAL A 81 -13.29 -25.23 -17.95
CA VAL A 81 -12.32 -24.78 -16.96
C VAL A 81 -12.54 -25.66 -15.74
N GLU A 82 -11.63 -26.59 -15.49
CA GLU A 82 -11.72 -27.46 -14.33
C GLU A 82 -10.91 -26.87 -13.19
N LEU A 83 -11.55 -26.76 -12.02
CA LEU A 83 -10.82 -26.47 -10.79
C LEU A 83 -10.16 -27.77 -10.33
N GLY A 84 -8.89 -27.94 -10.66
CA GLY A 84 -8.07 -29.06 -10.26
C GLY A 84 -7.84 -29.11 -8.74
N ASN A 85 -7.19 -30.18 -8.29
CA ASN A 85 -6.82 -30.32 -6.88
C ASN A 85 -5.88 -29.18 -6.46
N GLY A 86 -6.11 -28.61 -5.28
CA GLY A 86 -5.38 -27.42 -4.81
C GLY A 86 -5.92 -26.08 -5.32
N GLY A 87 -6.99 -26.06 -6.12
CA GLY A 87 -7.63 -24.82 -6.56
C GLY A 87 -7.03 -24.20 -7.82
N ILE A 88 -6.37 -25.01 -8.66
CA ILE A 88 -5.70 -24.58 -9.90
C ILE A 88 -6.67 -24.74 -11.07
N TYR A 89 -6.88 -23.69 -11.86
CA TYR A 89 -7.73 -23.74 -13.04
C TYR A 89 -6.98 -24.32 -14.25
N TRP A 90 -7.49 -25.39 -14.83
CA TRP A 90 -6.89 -26.02 -16.01
C TRP A 90 -7.49 -25.46 -17.29
N LEU A 91 -6.64 -24.95 -18.20
CA LEU A 91 -7.06 -24.29 -19.43
C LEU A 91 -6.17 -24.68 -20.62
N PRO A 92 -6.75 -25.03 -21.78
CA PRO A 92 -5.98 -25.12 -23.00
C PRO A 92 -5.43 -23.75 -23.44
N THR A 93 -4.28 -23.75 -24.11
CA THR A 93 -3.81 -22.57 -24.87
C THR A 93 -4.88 -22.11 -25.86
N ASP A 94 -4.94 -20.81 -26.11
CA ASP A 94 -5.91 -20.15 -27.02
C ASP A 94 -7.39 -20.27 -26.61
N THR A 95 -7.71 -20.89 -25.47
CA THR A 95 -9.07 -20.89 -24.92
C THR A 95 -9.36 -19.59 -24.18
N ALA A 96 -10.40 -18.89 -24.63
CA ALA A 96 -10.86 -17.67 -23.99
C ALA A 96 -11.47 -17.96 -22.61
N PHE A 97 -11.04 -17.19 -21.61
CA PHE A 97 -11.56 -17.22 -20.25
C PHE A 97 -12.03 -15.84 -19.80
N THR A 98 -12.91 -15.81 -18.81
CA THR A 98 -13.32 -14.62 -18.08
C THR A 98 -13.14 -14.83 -16.59
N ILE A 99 -12.47 -13.88 -15.94
CA ILE A 99 -12.40 -13.75 -14.49
C ILE A 99 -13.40 -12.69 -14.06
N THR A 100 -14.22 -13.00 -13.06
CA THR A 100 -15.07 -12.01 -12.39
C THR A 100 -14.82 -12.00 -10.91
N ALA A 101 -14.97 -10.85 -10.26
CA ALA A 101 -14.94 -10.73 -8.81
C ALA A 101 -15.91 -9.65 -8.32
N ASN A 102 -16.37 -9.77 -7.08
CA ASN A 102 -17.03 -8.70 -6.36
C ASN A 102 -15.98 -7.64 -5.97
N ALA A 103 -16.21 -6.41 -6.40
CA ALA A 103 -15.31 -5.27 -6.24
C ALA A 103 -16.07 -4.05 -5.71
N LYS A 104 -17.06 -4.27 -4.84
CA LYS A 104 -18.05 -3.28 -4.39
C LYS A 104 -17.46 -1.93 -3.99
N ASP A 105 -16.33 -1.94 -3.31
CA ASP A 105 -15.69 -0.74 -2.74
C ASP A 105 -14.54 -0.20 -3.60
N VAL A 106 -14.20 -0.88 -4.70
CA VAL A 106 -13.18 -0.43 -5.65
C VAL A 106 -13.77 0.62 -6.59
N PRO A 107 -13.11 1.78 -6.78
CA PRO A 107 -13.54 2.77 -7.76
C PRO A 107 -13.62 2.21 -9.20
N ASP A 108 -14.60 2.69 -9.97
CA ASP A 108 -14.72 2.36 -11.39
C ASP A 108 -13.42 2.74 -12.14
N ASN A 109 -12.78 1.76 -12.77
CA ASN A 109 -11.46 1.95 -13.40
C ASN A 109 -11.17 0.85 -14.45
N ARG A 110 -10.10 1.05 -15.24
CA ARG A 110 -9.47 0.02 -16.07
C ARG A 110 -8.08 -0.28 -15.53
N LEU A 111 -7.83 -1.54 -15.18
CA LEU A 111 -6.58 -1.98 -14.58
C LEU A 111 -5.84 -2.87 -15.57
N MET A 112 -4.56 -2.60 -15.79
CA MET A 112 -3.69 -3.55 -16.47
C MET A 112 -3.27 -4.62 -15.46
N VAL A 113 -3.75 -5.84 -15.65
CA VAL A 113 -3.47 -6.99 -14.81
C VAL A 113 -2.37 -7.83 -15.43
N MET A 114 -1.33 -8.09 -14.66
CA MET A 114 -0.22 -8.97 -15.04
C MET A 114 -0.48 -10.33 -14.42
N VAL A 115 -0.47 -11.36 -15.25
CA VAL A 115 -0.61 -12.76 -14.86
C VAL A 115 0.74 -13.43 -15.14
N GLU A 116 1.45 -13.79 -14.09
CA GLU A 116 2.86 -14.16 -14.16
C GLU A 116 3.01 -15.65 -14.45
N LYS A 117 3.81 -15.98 -15.47
CA LYS A 117 4.26 -17.33 -15.74
C LYS A 117 5.32 -17.71 -14.71
N VAL A 118 5.09 -18.78 -13.97
CA VAL A 118 5.98 -19.22 -12.88
C VAL A 118 6.63 -20.57 -13.17
N VAL A 119 7.84 -20.74 -12.65
CA VAL A 119 8.52 -22.03 -12.51
C VAL A 119 8.84 -22.26 -11.05
N ASP A 120 9.02 -23.53 -10.66
CA ASP A 120 9.31 -23.91 -9.27
C ASP A 120 8.24 -23.34 -8.30
N ALA A 121 6.98 -23.30 -8.75
CA ALA A 121 5.78 -22.74 -8.11
C ALA A 121 5.80 -21.22 -7.81
N THR A 122 6.95 -20.57 -7.74
CA THR A 122 7.04 -19.21 -7.15
C THR A 122 7.86 -18.22 -7.96
N ARG A 123 8.73 -18.70 -8.87
CA ARG A 123 9.65 -17.82 -9.60
C ARG A 123 9.02 -17.39 -10.92
N ALA A 124 8.62 -16.13 -11.01
CA ALA A 124 8.15 -15.52 -12.26
C ALA A 124 9.27 -15.49 -13.32
N ILE A 125 8.94 -15.89 -14.55
CA ILE A 125 9.86 -15.93 -15.69
C ILE A 125 9.33 -15.22 -16.94
N ASP A 126 8.03 -14.97 -17.02
CA ASP A 126 7.35 -14.24 -18.11
C ASP A 126 6.02 -13.69 -17.55
N ASP A 127 5.33 -12.81 -18.29
CA ASP A 127 4.00 -12.33 -17.92
C ASP A 127 3.06 -12.15 -19.13
N GLU A 128 1.78 -12.43 -18.90
CA GLU A 128 0.69 -12.12 -19.81
C GLU A 128 -0.11 -10.94 -19.25
N ARG A 129 -0.54 -10.01 -20.11
CA ARG A 129 -1.15 -8.75 -19.69
C ARG A 129 -2.57 -8.61 -20.20
N PHE A 130 -3.51 -8.45 -19.28
CA PHE A 130 -4.93 -8.33 -19.58
C PHE A 130 -5.50 -7.03 -19.03
N VAL A 131 -6.52 -6.51 -19.68
CA VAL A 131 -7.27 -5.36 -19.15
C VAL A 131 -8.44 -5.86 -18.32
N ALA A 132 -8.41 -5.61 -17.02
CA ALA A 132 -9.58 -5.73 -16.16
C ALA A 132 -10.38 -4.42 -16.16
N THR A 133 -11.70 -4.53 -16.12
CA THR A 133 -12.61 -3.39 -15.92
C THR A 133 -13.29 -3.56 -14.57
N VAL A 134 -13.21 -2.53 -13.74
CA VAL A 134 -14.06 -2.38 -12.55
C VAL A 134 -15.18 -1.44 -12.93
N LYS A 135 -16.42 -1.91 -12.83
CA LYS A 135 -17.60 -1.11 -13.13
C LYS A 135 -18.76 -1.50 -12.23
N LYS A 136 -19.34 -0.51 -11.54
CA LYS A 136 -20.49 -0.70 -10.63
C LYS A 136 -20.23 -1.82 -9.61
N GLY A 137 -19.05 -1.82 -9.00
CA GLY A 137 -18.68 -2.78 -7.96
C GLY A 137 -18.42 -4.21 -8.45
N LYS A 138 -18.19 -4.41 -9.75
CA LYS A 138 -17.81 -5.69 -10.34
C LYS A 138 -16.52 -5.57 -11.12
N LEU A 139 -15.58 -6.47 -10.87
CA LEU A 139 -14.40 -6.64 -11.71
C LEU A 139 -14.70 -7.70 -12.77
N SER A 140 -14.28 -7.43 -14.00
CA SER A 140 -14.30 -8.41 -15.10
C SER A 140 -13.04 -8.26 -15.95
N LEU A 141 -12.44 -9.39 -16.29
CA LEU A 141 -11.27 -9.52 -17.15
C LEU A 141 -11.52 -10.67 -18.11
N THR A 142 -11.28 -10.47 -19.40
CA THR A 142 -11.36 -11.52 -20.43
C THR A 142 -10.01 -11.62 -21.14
N GLY A 143 -9.57 -12.85 -21.41
CA GLY A 143 -8.28 -13.12 -22.03
C GLY A 143 -8.15 -14.55 -22.54
N SER A 144 -6.98 -14.87 -23.08
CA SER A 144 -6.54 -16.20 -23.48
C SER A 144 -5.02 -16.27 -23.29
N PHE A 145 -4.46 -17.45 -23.03
CA PHE A 145 -3.01 -17.64 -22.91
C PHE A 145 -2.42 -18.15 -24.21
N ASP A 146 -1.31 -17.56 -24.67
CA ASP A 146 -0.65 -17.92 -25.93
C ASP A 146 0.32 -19.12 -25.79
N LYS A 147 0.82 -19.35 -24.57
CA LYS A 147 1.85 -20.35 -24.27
C LYS A 147 1.42 -21.24 -23.11
N THR A 148 1.82 -22.50 -23.18
CA THR A 148 1.68 -23.44 -22.07
C THR A 148 2.53 -23.05 -20.86
N GLY A 149 2.08 -23.39 -19.65
CA GLY A 149 2.82 -23.22 -18.41
C GLY A 149 1.92 -22.98 -17.21
N ASN A 150 2.55 -22.84 -16.04
CA ASN A 150 1.87 -22.46 -14.82
C ASN A 150 1.83 -20.94 -14.73
N TYR A 151 0.65 -20.37 -14.50
CA TYR A 151 0.47 -18.93 -14.36
C TYR A 151 -0.20 -18.59 -13.03
N THR A 152 0.15 -17.43 -12.47
CA THR A 152 -0.42 -16.95 -11.22
C THR A 152 -0.85 -15.49 -11.34
N LEU A 153 -2.05 -15.20 -10.86
CA LEU A 153 -2.55 -13.85 -10.65
C LEU A 153 -2.57 -13.58 -9.14
N SER A 154 -1.72 -12.68 -8.68
CA SER A 154 -1.58 -12.34 -7.26
C SER A 154 -1.89 -10.88 -6.97
N ALA A 155 -2.48 -10.62 -5.80
CA ALA A 155 -2.71 -9.26 -5.31
C ALA A 155 -1.39 -8.50 -5.14
N LYS A 156 -0.32 -9.20 -4.72
CA LYS A 156 1.03 -8.64 -4.58
C LYS A 156 1.49 -8.02 -5.90
N ARG A 157 1.48 -8.79 -6.99
CA ARG A 157 1.99 -8.31 -8.27
C ARG A 157 1.13 -7.20 -8.86
N LEU A 158 -0.19 -7.31 -8.73
CA LEU A 158 -1.09 -6.26 -9.17
C LEU A 158 -0.83 -4.95 -8.41
N ASN A 159 -0.69 -5.00 -7.08
CA ASN A 159 -0.39 -3.82 -6.27
C ASN A 159 0.97 -3.19 -6.60
N GLU A 160 2.00 -3.98 -6.86
CA GLU A 160 3.30 -3.46 -7.35
C GLU A 160 3.14 -2.73 -8.70
N GLY A 161 2.23 -3.18 -9.56
CA GLY A 161 1.88 -2.49 -10.80
C GLY A 161 1.13 -1.19 -10.56
N LEU A 162 0.14 -1.19 -9.65
CA LEU A 162 -0.66 -0.02 -9.27
C LEU A 162 0.20 1.07 -8.60
N GLU A 163 1.15 0.67 -7.76
CA GLU A 163 2.08 1.58 -7.08
C GLU A 163 2.99 2.32 -8.06
N ARG A 164 3.46 1.65 -9.13
CA ARG A 164 4.29 2.28 -10.17
C ARG A 164 3.58 3.36 -10.98
N ILE A 165 2.25 3.40 -10.93
CA ILE A 165 1.42 4.39 -11.62
C ILE A 165 0.66 5.29 -10.63
N ASP A 166 1.13 5.35 -9.38
CA ASP A 166 0.60 6.19 -8.30
C ASP A 166 -0.92 6.03 -8.08
N MET A 167 -1.43 4.81 -8.19
CA MET A 167 -2.84 4.57 -7.90
C MET A 167 -3.14 4.78 -6.42
N PRO A 168 -4.26 5.47 -6.09
CA PRO A 168 -4.57 5.88 -4.72
C PRO A 168 -5.18 4.76 -3.86
N PHE A 169 -4.94 3.50 -4.22
CA PHE A 169 -5.47 2.33 -3.52
C PHE A 169 -4.68 1.06 -3.85
N ARG A 170 -4.90 0.03 -3.03
CA ARG A 170 -4.43 -1.34 -3.23
C ARG A 170 -5.62 -2.28 -3.23
N VAL A 171 -5.42 -3.50 -3.71
CA VAL A 171 -6.41 -4.58 -3.66
C VAL A 171 -5.89 -5.80 -2.91
N SER A 172 -6.79 -6.60 -2.34
CA SER A 172 -6.46 -7.86 -1.68
C SER A 172 -7.37 -8.96 -2.20
N PHE A 173 -6.80 -10.12 -2.53
CA PHE A 173 -7.53 -11.31 -2.94
C PHE A 173 -6.63 -12.56 -2.92
N PRO A 174 -7.22 -13.78 -2.81
CA PRO A 174 -6.48 -15.03 -2.93
C PRO A 174 -5.80 -15.18 -4.29
N THR A 175 -4.58 -15.73 -4.33
CA THR A 175 -3.91 -16.03 -5.60
C THR A 175 -4.79 -16.94 -6.47
N VAL A 176 -4.92 -16.59 -7.74
CA VAL A 176 -5.57 -17.43 -8.76
C VAL A 176 -4.49 -18.11 -9.57
N GLU A 177 -4.53 -19.43 -9.65
CA GLU A 177 -3.53 -20.24 -10.33
C GLU A 177 -4.13 -20.90 -11.57
N PHE A 178 -3.33 -20.97 -12.63
CA PHE A 178 -3.69 -21.60 -13.88
C PHE A 178 -2.62 -22.61 -14.28
N ASP A 179 -3.04 -23.80 -14.72
CA ASP A 179 -2.21 -24.73 -15.47
C ASP A 179 -2.66 -24.71 -16.93
N VAL A 180 -1.86 -24.07 -17.77
CA VAL A 180 -2.16 -23.89 -19.19
C VAL A 180 -1.47 -25.00 -19.98
N TYR A 181 -2.27 -25.88 -20.56
CA TYR A 181 -1.79 -27.04 -21.30
C TYR A 181 -2.02 -26.90 -22.81
N ARG A 182 -1.33 -27.71 -23.61
CA ARG A 182 -1.50 -27.72 -25.06
C ARG A 182 -2.83 -28.42 -25.39
N ALA A 183 -3.67 -27.77 -26.18
CA ALA A 183 -4.90 -28.34 -26.73
C ALA A 183 -4.67 -29.61 -27.55
#